data_AF-A0A3N5LBP5-F1
#
_entry.id   AF-A0A3N5LBP5-F1
#
_cell.length_a   1.000
_cell.length_b   1.000
_cell.length_c   1.000
_cell.angle_alpha   90.00
_cell.angle_beta   90.00
_cell.angle_gamma   90.00
#
_symmetry.space_group_name_H-M   'P 1'
#
loop_
_entity.id
_entity.type
_entity.pdbx_description
1 polymer ?
#
loop_
_entity_poly.entity_id
_entity_poly.type
_entity_poly.pdbx_seq_one_letter_code
_entity_poly.pdbx_strand_id
1 'polypeptide(L)'
;MPEPEELDGSLRETTARGTVILTIANMSFRVVQVVAFIVLARVLTPAEFGLMALVLVPLNILAPLASIGLREAVVHSSGLRRDVVRSATSMAFLASVLLYAVMAAFAEPITVFLGVPEAVTLLQVTAIVLILESLGTVPEALLSKDLAFFRLGAVTIAS
;
A
#
# COMPACT_ATOMS: atom_id res chain seq x y z
N MET A 1 12.53 38.40 -13.12
CA MET A 1 11.69 37.37 -13.77
C MET A 1 12.66 36.43 -14.46
N PRO A 2 12.84 35.17 -14.02
CA PRO A 2 13.71 34.22 -14.70
C PRO A 2 13.08 33.81 -16.05
N GLU A 3 13.91 33.61 -17.07
CA GLU A 3 13.48 33.27 -18.42
C GLU A 3 12.94 31.82 -18.52
N PRO A 4 12.00 31.53 -19.43
CA PRO A 4 11.32 30.22 -19.51
C PRO A 4 12.24 29.01 -19.77
N GLU A 5 13.47 29.19 -20.28
CA GLU A 5 14.45 28.11 -20.46
C GLU A 5 15.11 27.63 -19.13
N GLU A 6 15.20 28.47 -18.09
CA GLU A 6 15.85 28.10 -16.81
C GLU A 6 14.97 27.19 -15.94
N LEU A 7 13.64 27.23 -16.14
CA LEU A 7 12.67 26.41 -15.40
C LEU A 7 12.66 24.95 -15.89
N ASP A 8 12.85 24.70 -17.18
CA ASP A 8 12.84 23.35 -17.76
C ASP A 8 14.04 22.50 -17.34
N GLY A 9 15.22 23.12 -17.20
CA GLY A 9 16.43 22.45 -16.74
C GLY A 9 16.37 22.02 -15.27
N SER A 10 15.93 22.92 -14.38
CA SER A 10 15.85 22.67 -12.94
C SER A 10 14.72 21.70 -12.55
N LEU A 11 13.60 21.69 -13.27
CA LEU A 11 12.52 20.73 -13.08
C LEU A 11 12.91 19.31 -13.52
N ARG A 12 13.65 19.17 -14.62
CA ARG A 12 14.18 17.88 -15.07
C ARG A 12 15.21 17.30 -14.10
N GLU A 13 16.10 18.13 -13.56
CA GLU A 13 17.12 17.68 -12.60
C GLU A 13 16.52 17.32 -11.23
N THR A 14 15.52 18.09 -10.76
CA THR A 14 14.83 17.83 -9.48
C THR A 14 13.89 16.62 -9.56
N THR A 15 13.23 16.42 -10.70
CA THR A 15 12.39 15.23 -10.94
C THR A 15 13.26 13.98 -11.12
N ALA A 16 14.43 14.09 -11.76
CA ALA A 16 15.38 12.99 -11.90
C ALA A 16 15.99 12.57 -10.55
N ARG A 17 16.46 13.52 -9.73
CA ARG A 17 17.01 13.18 -8.39
C ARG A 17 15.93 12.64 -7.44
N GLY A 18 14.72 13.19 -7.49
CA GLY A 18 13.59 12.70 -6.70
C GLY A 18 13.19 11.26 -7.06
N THR A 19 13.11 10.95 -8.36
CA THR A 19 12.80 9.60 -8.85
C THR A 19 13.91 8.61 -8.49
N VAL A 20 15.18 9.00 -8.66
CA VAL A 20 16.34 8.14 -8.31
C VAL A 20 16.35 7.82 -6.81
N ILE A 21 16.12 8.81 -5.93
CA ILE A 21 16.05 8.59 -4.48
C ILE A 21 14.90 7.64 -4.13
N LEU A 22 13.72 7.82 -4.74
CA LEU A 22 12.57 6.93 -4.52
C LEU A 22 12.82 5.50 -5.03
N THR A 23 13.47 5.35 -6.19
CA THR A 23 13.83 4.04 -6.74
C THR A 23 14.86 3.35 -5.85
N ILE A 24 15.90 4.06 -5.40
CA ILE A 24 16.93 3.53 -4.50
C ILE A 24 16.31 3.12 -3.16
N ALA A 25 15.43 3.94 -2.59
CA ALA A 25 14.75 3.65 -1.33
C ALA A 25 13.90 2.36 -1.45
N ASN A 26 13.09 2.23 -2.50
CA ASN A 26 12.30 1.03 -2.76
C ASN A 26 13.17 -0.21 -3.02
N MET A 27 14.26 -0.06 -3.77
CA MET A 27 15.19 -1.15 -4.06
C MET A 27 15.88 -1.66 -2.79
N SER A 28 16.28 -0.73 -1.91
CA SER A 28 16.90 -1.03 -0.62
C SER A 28 15.96 -1.85 0.26
N PHE A 29 14.70 -1.44 0.35
CA PHE A 29 13.68 -2.17 1.11
C PHE A 29 13.50 -3.60 0.59
N ARG A 30 13.45 -3.78 -0.74
CA ARG A 30 13.36 -5.12 -1.37
C ARG A 30 14.56 -6.01 -1.04
N VAL A 31 15.78 -5.46 -1.07
CA VAL A 31 17.00 -6.22 -0.73
C VAL A 31 16.94 -6.69 0.73
N VAL A 32 16.55 -5.82 1.66
CA VAL A 32 16.37 -6.18 3.07
C VAL A 32 15.32 -7.28 3.22
N GLN A 33 14.21 -7.18 2.48
CA GLN A 33 13.13 -8.16 2.51
C GLN A 33 13.60 -9.55 2.02
N VAL A 34 14.38 -9.62 0.95
CA VAL A 34 14.97 -10.87 0.42
C VAL A 34 15.93 -11.49 1.44
N VAL A 35 16.82 -10.68 2.03
CA VAL A 35 17.78 -11.17 3.04
C VAL A 35 17.03 -11.70 4.25
N ALA A 36 16.01 -10.99 4.74
CA ALA A 36 15.17 -11.45 5.84
C ALA A 36 14.49 -12.79 5.50
N PHE A 37 13.99 -12.96 4.27
CA PHE A 37 13.36 -14.21 3.82
C PHE A 37 14.35 -15.38 3.82
N ILE A 38 15.59 -15.17 3.38
CA ILE A 38 16.66 -16.18 3.41
C ILE A 38 17.00 -16.56 4.85
N VAL A 39 17.10 -15.58 5.75
CA VAL A 39 17.37 -15.83 7.17
C VAL A 39 16.22 -16.61 7.80
N LEU A 40 14.96 -16.21 7.57
CA LEU A 40 13.80 -16.95 8.05
C LEU A 40 13.80 -18.39 7.52
N ALA A 41 14.14 -18.61 6.25
CA ALA A 41 14.21 -19.95 5.66
C ALA A 41 15.30 -20.84 6.30
N ARG A 42 16.29 -20.25 6.98
CA ARG A 42 17.33 -20.97 7.72
C ARG A 42 17.00 -21.17 9.19
N VAL A 43 16.14 -20.33 9.78
CA VAL A 43 15.82 -20.34 11.21
C VAL A 43 14.50 -21.04 11.50
N LEU A 44 13.50 -20.92 10.62
CA LEU A 44 12.21 -21.60 10.76
C LEU A 44 12.29 -23.06 10.32
N THR A 45 11.53 -23.90 10.99
CA THR A 45 11.30 -25.27 10.51
C THR A 45 10.50 -25.25 9.19
N PRO A 46 10.62 -26.27 8.32
CA PRO A 46 9.89 -26.32 7.05
C PRO A 46 8.37 -26.18 7.21
N ALA A 47 7.83 -26.64 8.33
CA ALA A 47 6.40 -26.54 8.65
C ALA A 47 5.97 -25.09 8.94
N GLU A 48 6.75 -24.34 9.72
CA GLU A 48 6.46 -22.93 10.05
C GLU A 48 6.58 -22.02 8.82
N PHE A 49 7.52 -22.33 7.93
CA PHE A 49 7.71 -21.57 6.69
C PHE A 49 6.52 -21.74 5.73
N GLY A 50 5.97 -22.96 5.63
CA GLY A 50 4.76 -23.24 4.85
C GLY A 50 3.53 -22.49 5.38
N LEU A 51 3.36 -22.43 6.70
CA LEU A 51 2.28 -21.68 7.35
C LEU A 51 2.41 -20.17 7.12
N MET A 52 3.63 -19.61 7.22
CA MET A 52 3.85 -18.19 6.91
C MET A 52 3.55 -17.89 5.44
N ALA A 53 4.04 -18.71 4.51
CA ALA A 53 3.79 -18.52 3.08
C ALA A 53 2.28 -18.57 2.77
N LEU A 54 1.55 -19.47 3.42
CA LEU A 54 0.10 -19.59 3.30
C LEU A 54 -0.64 -18.31 3.69
N VAL A 55 -0.13 -17.60 4.68
CA VAL A 55 -0.73 -16.35 5.17
C VAL A 55 -0.26 -15.14 4.36
N LEU A 56 1.03 -15.07 4.07
CA LEU A 56 1.65 -13.91 3.42
C LEU A 56 1.31 -13.83 1.93
N VAL A 57 1.25 -14.95 1.20
CA VAL A 57 0.99 -14.93 -0.25
C VAL A 57 -0.36 -14.28 -0.57
N PRO A 58 -1.48 -14.69 0.04
CA PRO A 58 -2.77 -14.03 -0.18
C PRO A 58 -2.73 -12.55 0.20
N LEU A 59 -2.14 -12.20 1.35
CA LEU A 59 -2.05 -10.79 1.78
C LEU A 59 -1.30 -9.92 0.76
N ASN A 60 -0.17 -10.39 0.25
CA ASN A 60 0.63 -9.63 -0.72
C ASN A 60 -0.07 -9.46 -2.07
N ILE A 61 -1.04 -10.33 -2.40
CA ILE A 61 -1.85 -10.22 -3.61
C ILE A 61 -3.08 -9.33 -3.37
N LEU A 62 -3.77 -9.53 -2.24
CA LEU A 62 -5.06 -8.91 -1.94
C LEU A 62 -4.94 -7.48 -1.39
N ALA A 63 -3.95 -7.19 -0.54
CA ALA A 63 -3.81 -5.85 0.05
C ALA A 63 -3.60 -4.74 -1.01
N PRO A 64 -2.76 -4.93 -2.05
CA PRO A 64 -2.66 -3.95 -3.11
C PRO A 64 -3.98 -3.72 -3.84
N LEU A 65 -4.74 -4.78 -4.14
CA LEU A 65 -6.03 -4.72 -4.83
C LEU A 65 -7.04 -3.83 -4.11
N ALA A 66 -7.10 -3.91 -2.78
CA ALA A 66 -7.93 -3.05 -1.94
C ALA A 66 -7.59 -1.54 -2.07
N SER A 67 -6.32 -1.23 -2.35
CA SER A 67 -5.81 0.15 -2.37
C SER A 67 -5.73 0.81 -3.76
N ILE A 68 -5.97 0.04 -4.84
CA ILE A 68 -5.86 0.54 -6.24
C ILE A 68 -6.72 1.78 -6.46
N GLY A 69 -8.00 1.72 -6.08
CA GLY A 69 -8.94 2.84 -6.31
C GLY A 69 -8.57 4.11 -5.55
N LEU A 70 -7.91 4.00 -4.39
CA LEU A 70 -7.43 5.15 -3.62
C LEU A 70 -6.23 5.82 -4.31
N ARG A 71 -5.27 5.02 -4.77
CA ARG A 71 -4.10 5.52 -5.51
C ARG A 71 -4.51 6.28 -6.77
N GLU A 72 -5.47 5.74 -7.51
CA GLU A 72 -5.93 6.34 -8.76
C GLU A 72 -6.71 7.64 -8.51
N ALA A 73 -7.53 7.69 -7.46
CA ALA A 73 -8.24 8.90 -7.05
C ALA A 73 -7.31 10.02 -6.58
N VAL A 74 -6.21 9.69 -5.90
CA VAL A 74 -5.20 10.67 -5.46
C VAL A 74 -4.42 11.23 -6.66
N VAL A 75 -4.03 10.38 -7.62
CA VAL A 75 -3.26 10.80 -8.79
C VAL A 75 -4.09 11.64 -9.78
N HIS A 76 -5.38 11.33 -9.97
CA HIS A 76 -6.24 12.04 -10.92
C HIS A 76 -6.93 13.29 -10.35
N SER A 77 -6.87 13.51 -9.04
CA SER A 77 -7.45 14.69 -8.41
C SER A 77 -6.49 15.89 -8.45
N SER A 78 -6.14 16.36 -9.64
CA SER A 78 -5.52 17.68 -9.84
C SER A 78 -6.54 18.78 -9.49
N GLY A 79 -6.66 19.07 -8.19
CA GLY A 79 -7.69 19.96 -7.62
C GLY A 79 -8.54 19.22 -6.56
N LEU A 80 -7.95 19.01 -5.38
CA LEU A 80 -8.47 18.17 -4.29
C LEU A 80 -9.85 18.61 -3.75
N ARG A 81 -10.92 18.06 -4.33
CA ARG A 81 -12.26 18.07 -3.73
C ARG A 81 -12.34 17.01 -2.62
N ARG A 82 -12.68 17.45 -1.41
CA ARG A 82 -12.81 16.62 -0.19
C ARG A 82 -13.73 15.40 -0.40
N ASP A 83 -14.69 15.52 -1.31
CA ASP A 83 -15.66 14.48 -1.63
C ASP A 83 -15.06 13.30 -2.41
N VAL A 84 -14.09 13.55 -3.30
CA VAL A 84 -13.45 12.51 -4.11
C VAL A 84 -12.60 11.61 -3.22
N VAL A 85 -11.81 12.20 -2.33
CA VAL A 85 -10.99 11.45 -1.35
C VAL A 85 -11.88 10.63 -0.43
N ARG A 86 -12.95 11.23 0.12
CA ARG A 86 -13.90 10.51 0.99
C ARG A 86 -14.57 9.33 0.28
N SER A 87 -14.93 9.50 -0.99
CA SER A 87 -15.53 8.42 -1.79
C SER A 87 -14.53 7.31 -2.09
N ALA A 88 -13.29 7.67 -2.46
CA ALA A 88 -12.23 6.71 -2.75
C ALA A 88 -11.85 5.89 -1.51
N THR A 89 -11.74 6.54 -0.36
CA THR A 89 -11.47 5.86 0.92
C THR A 89 -12.61 4.91 1.30
N SER A 90 -13.87 5.33 1.12
CA SER A 90 -15.03 4.46 1.39
C SER A 90 -15.06 3.24 0.46
N MET A 91 -14.70 3.41 -0.82
CA MET A 91 -14.58 2.29 -1.78
C MET A 91 -13.44 1.35 -1.42
N ALA A 92 -12.29 1.86 -0.99
CA ALA A 92 -11.17 1.03 -0.53
C ALA A 92 -11.53 0.21 0.71
N PHE A 93 -12.25 0.80 1.67
CA PHE A 93 -12.76 0.07 2.83
C PHE A 93 -13.74 -1.05 2.43
N LEU A 94 -14.71 -0.74 1.56
CA LEU A 94 -15.65 -1.74 1.02
C LEU A 94 -14.94 -2.88 0.28
N ALA A 95 -13.95 -2.56 -0.55
CA ALA A 95 -13.14 -3.55 -1.25
C ALA A 95 -12.37 -4.44 -0.25
N SER A 96 -11.80 -3.86 0.80
CA SER A 96 -11.06 -4.60 1.82
C SER A 96 -11.93 -5.55 2.62
N VAL A 97 -13.15 -5.13 2.97
CA VAL A 97 -14.14 -5.99 3.63
C VAL A 97 -14.56 -7.15 2.71
N LEU A 98 -14.76 -6.88 1.40
CA LEU A 98 -15.09 -7.91 0.43
C LEU A 98 -13.95 -8.93 0.28
N LEU A 99 -12.70 -8.46 0.16
CA LEU A 99 -11.53 -9.31 0.05
C LEU A 99 -11.30 -10.14 1.33
N TYR A 100 -11.52 -9.54 2.50
CA TYR A 100 -11.53 -10.27 3.77
C TYR A 100 -12.57 -11.39 3.76
N ALA A 101 -13.81 -11.10 3.35
CA ALA A 101 -14.88 -12.11 3.32
C ALA A 101 -14.56 -13.27 2.38
N VAL A 102 -14.00 -12.96 1.20
CA VAL A 102 -13.51 -13.97 0.26
C VAL A 102 -12.40 -14.81 0.91
N MET A 103 -11.36 -14.17 1.44
CA MET A 103 -10.24 -14.88 2.06
C MET A 103 -10.68 -15.76 3.24
N ALA A 104 -11.59 -15.27 4.09
CA ALA A 104 -12.14 -16.02 5.21
C ALA A 104 -13.00 -17.21 4.77
N ALA A 105 -13.80 -17.07 3.71
CA ALA A 105 -14.61 -18.15 3.14
C ALA A 105 -13.75 -19.24 2.48
N PHE A 106 -12.63 -18.85 1.85
CA PHE A 106 -11.70 -19.80 1.23
C PHE A 106 -10.65 -20.35 2.21
N ALA A 107 -10.62 -19.89 3.47
CA ALA A 107 -9.59 -20.31 4.42
C ALA A 107 -9.62 -21.82 4.72
N GLU A 108 -10.81 -22.36 4.96
CA GLU A 108 -11.01 -23.80 5.20
C GLU A 108 -10.61 -24.68 4.01
N PRO A 109 -11.14 -24.49 2.78
CA PRO A 109 -10.76 -25.34 1.66
C PRO A 109 -9.27 -25.24 1.31
N ILE A 110 -8.66 -24.05 1.43
CA ILE A 110 -7.23 -23.88 1.16
C ILE A 110 -6.37 -24.66 2.15
N THR A 111 -6.66 -24.53 3.45
CA THR A 111 -5.87 -25.16 4.52
C THR A 111 -6.02 -26.68 4.53
N VAL A 112 -7.22 -27.19 4.23
CA VAL A 112 -7.49 -28.62 4.05
C VAL A 112 -6.73 -29.16 2.82
N PHE A 113 -6.77 -28.45 1.69
CA PHE A 113 -6.05 -28.84 0.48
C PHE A 113 -4.52 -28.91 0.70
N LEU A 114 -3.98 -28.05 1.54
CA LEU A 114 -2.56 -27.99 1.88
C LEU A 114 -2.14 -28.93 3.03
N GLY A 115 -3.08 -29.67 3.62
CA GLY A 115 -2.80 -30.60 4.72
C GLY A 115 -2.51 -29.93 6.06
N VAL A 116 -2.94 -28.69 6.26
CA VAL A 116 -2.71 -27.89 7.49
C VAL A 116 -4.02 -27.26 8.02
N PRO A 117 -5.05 -28.05 8.37
CA PRO A 117 -6.36 -27.54 8.79
C PRO A 117 -6.31 -26.68 10.06
N GLU A 118 -5.27 -26.81 10.89
CA GLU A 118 -5.06 -25.98 12.08
C GLU A 118 -4.82 -24.50 11.73
N ALA A 119 -4.43 -24.20 10.48
CA ALA A 119 -4.12 -22.85 10.02
C ALA A 119 -5.36 -22.03 9.62
N VAL A 120 -6.58 -22.60 9.67
CA VAL A 120 -7.82 -21.89 9.32
C VAL A 120 -7.96 -20.61 10.13
N THR A 121 -7.87 -20.72 11.45
CA THR A 121 -8.03 -19.58 12.36
C THR A 121 -6.92 -18.56 12.14
N LEU A 122 -5.68 -19.01 11.92
CA LEU A 122 -4.56 -18.12 11.65
C LEU A 122 -4.79 -17.30 10.37
N LEU A 123 -5.27 -17.93 9.30
CA LEU A 123 -5.55 -17.29 8.03
C LEU A 123 -6.72 -16.28 8.14
N GLN A 124 -7.79 -16.65 8.85
CA GLN A 124 -8.94 -15.77 9.11
C GLN A 124 -8.56 -14.54 9.94
N VAL A 125 -7.83 -14.74 11.04
CA VAL A 125 -7.38 -13.63 11.91
C VAL A 125 -6.43 -12.72 11.15
N THR A 126 -5.52 -13.29 10.37
CA THR A 126 -4.55 -12.47 9.62
C THR A 126 -5.21 -11.73 8.45
N ALA A 127 -6.30 -12.25 7.88
CA ALA A 127 -7.07 -11.54 6.87
C ALA A 127 -7.66 -10.21 7.38
N ILE A 128 -7.85 -10.04 8.71
CA ILE A 128 -8.29 -8.77 9.31
C ILE A 128 -7.32 -7.62 8.99
N VAL A 129 -6.04 -7.92 8.75
CA VAL A 129 -5.03 -6.94 8.32
C VAL A 129 -5.49 -6.18 7.08
N LEU A 130 -6.21 -6.82 6.14
CA LEU A 130 -6.75 -6.14 4.95
C LEU A 130 -7.67 -4.97 5.33
N ILE A 131 -8.51 -5.16 6.35
CA ILE A 131 -9.41 -4.11 6.84
C ILE A 131 -8.60 -3.03 7.58
N LEU A 132 -7.63 -3.43 8.41
CA LEU A 132 -6.80 -2.50 9.16
C LEU A 132 -5.95 -1.60 8.24
N GLU A 133 -5.40 -2.14 7.15
CA GLU A 133 -4.66 -1.34 6.18
C GLU A 133 -5.55 -0.31 5.49
N SER A 134 -6.81 -0.68 5.20
CA SER A 134 -7.80 0.25 4.63
C SER A 134 -8.20 1.36 5.60
N LEU A 135 -8.18 1.08 6.92
CA LEU A 135 -8.40 2.07 7.96
C LEU A 135 -7.19 2.99 8.13
N GLY A 136 -5.97 2.46 8.03
CA GLY A 136 -4.72 3.22 8.08
C GLY A 136 -4.51 4.15 6.88
N THR A 137 -5.05 3.80 5.72
CA THR A 137 -5.04 4.66 4.53
C THR A 137 -5.99 5.87 4.64
N VAL A 138 -6.99 5.83 5.53
CA VAL A 138 -7.90 6.98 5.79
C VAL A 138 -7.15 8.19 6.37
N PRO A 139 -6.44 8.10 7.52
CA PRO A 139 -5.69 9.22 8.07
C PRO A 139 -4.52 9.61 7.18
N GLU A 140 -3.90 8.68 6.46
CA GLU A 140 -2.84 9.00 5.50
C GLU A 140 -3.35 9.86 4.33
N ALA A 141 -4.56 9.56 3.83
CA ALA A 141 -5.25 10.37 2.83
C ALA A 141 -5.66 11.75 3.38
N LEU A 142 -6.10 11.82 4.64
CA LEU A 142 -6.43 13.08 5.32
C LEU A 142 -5.19 13.95 5.58
N LEU A 143 -4.07 13.35 6.00
CA LEU A 143 -2.81 14.06 6.25
C LEU A 143 -2.19 14.57 4.94
N SER A 144 -2.28 13.77 3.86
CA SER A 144 -1.90 14.20 2.51
C SER A 144 -2.69 15.43 2.06
N LYS A 145 -3.97 15.52 2.43
CA LYS A 145 -4.80 16.72 2.22
C LYS A 145 -4.27 17.91 3.00
N ASP A 146 -3.96 17.77 4.29
CA ASP A 146 -3.50 18.91 5.11
C ASP A 146 -2.15 19.46 4.61
N LEU A 147 -1.24 18.60 4.18
CA LEU A 147 0.02 19.00 3.54
C LEU A 147 -0.20 19.71 2.19
N ALA A 148 -1.17 19.25 1.39
CA ALA A 148 -1.54 19.93 0.14
C ALA A 148 -2.15 21.32 0.38
N PHE A 149 -2.94 21.50 1.46
CA PHE A 149 -3.47 22.81 1.86
C PHE A 149 -2.37 23.79 2.24
N PHE A 150 -1.35 23.36 3.00
CA PHE A 150 -0.20 24.21 3.32
C PHE A 150 0.60 24.61 2.07
N ARG A 151 0.81 23.69 1.13
CA ARG A 151 1.50 23.99 -0.13
C ARG A 151 0.73 24.99 -1.00
N LEU A 152 -0.59 24.86 -1.10
CA LEU A 152 -1.43 25.82 -1.83
C LEU A 152 -1.43 27.20 -1.16
N GLY A 153 -1.50 27.25 0.17
CA GLY A 153 -1.41 28.51 0.91
C GLY A 153 -0.09 29.25 0.67
N ALA A 154 1.02 28.53 0.59
CA ALA A 154 2.33 29.12 0.28
C ALA A 154 2.43 29.67 -1.15
N VAL A 155 1.80 29.02 -2.13
CA VAL A 155 1.84 29.45 -3.54
C VAL A 155 0.95 30.67 -3.78
N THR A 156 -0.23 30.74 -3.17
CA THR A 156 -1.15 31.89 -3.32
C THR A 156 -0.65 33.16 -2.63
N ILE A 157 0.21 33.05 -1.61
CA ILE A 157 0.85 34.21 -0.98
C ILE A 157 2.05 34.71 -1.81
N ALA A 158 2.60 33.85 -2.68
CA ALA A 158 3.75 34.17 -3.52
C ALA A 158 3.38 34.67 -4.94
N SER A 159 2.09 34.71 -5.29
CA SER A 159 1.54 35.29 -6.53
C SER A 159 0.83 36.61 -6.25
#